data_AF-A0A0D0BGT6-F1
#
_entry.id   AF-A0A0D0BGT6-F1
#
_cell.length_a   1.000
_cell.length_b   1.000
_cell.length_c   1.000
_cell.angle_alpha   90.00
_cell.angle_beta   90.00
_cell.angle_gamma   90.00
#
_symmetry.space_group_name_H-M   'P 1'
#
loop_
_entity.id
_entity.type
_entity.pdbx_description
1 polymer ?
#
loop_
_entity_poly.entity_id
_entity_poly.type
_entity_poly.pdbx_seq_one_letter_code
_entity_poly.pdbx_strand_id
1 'polypeptide(L)'
;MQDQWQSIIFDDPGSTHPMLPLVIKVMHCIYRTVNPTRPPPPTVMKWRYSQSLSYQVHENGYVPSIVILNLREGRRDSTMQTLFTINLNTMMVNDRVRNWHFPVPNEIGSSLRGLDEYVRKIVRETKEAEVEEARRREKEREEHRTRVQASKRRGCRGFLNFLLDSYRLFIFVF
;
A
#
# COMPACT_ATOMS: atom_id res chain seq x y z
N MET A 1 -14.92 11.83 -3.69
CA MET A 1 -13.51 11.42 -3.56
C MET A 1 -13.52 10.13 -2.74
N GLN A 2 -12.94 9.05 -3.26
CA GLN A 2 -13.06 7.73 -2.63
C GLN A 2 -11.76 7.39 -1.94
N ASP A 3 -11.81 7.25 -0.61
CA ASP A 3 -10.71 6.69 0.13
C ASP A 3 -10.55 5.21 -0.25
N GLN A 4 -9.30 4.80 -0.53
CA GLN A 4 -9.01 3.42 -0.92
C GLN A 4 -8.63 2.58 0.30
N TRP A 5 -9.35 1.49 0.50
CA TRP A 5 -9.01 0.47 1.49
C TRP A 5 -8.01 -0.52 0.91
N GLN A 6 -6.96 -0.80 1.67
CA GLN A 6 -5.96 -1.82 1.37
C GLN A 6 -5.87 -2.81 2.53
N SER A 7 -5.34 -4.00 2.27
CA SER A 7 -5.24 -5.05 3.29
C SER A 7 -3.99 -5.89 3.11
N ILE A 8 -3.29 -6.13 4.23
CA ILE A 8 -2.20 -7.10 4.33
C ILE A 8 -2.79 -8.35 4.99
N ILE A 9 -2.60 -9.52 4.38
CA ILE A 9 -3.11 -10.79 4.90
C ILE A 9 -1.93 -11.63 5.39
N PHE A 10 -2.04 -12.19 6.59
CA PHE A 10 -0.96 -12.92 7.26
C PHE A 10 -1.10 -14.46 7.16
N ASP A 11 -1.97 -14.97 6.30
CA ASP A 11 -2.38 -16.40 6.27
C ASP A 11 -1.76 -17.23 5.13
N ASP A 12 -0.84 -16.64 4.36
CA ASP A 12 -0.31 -17.29 3.17
C ASP A 12 0.58 -18.51 3.53
N PRO A 13 0.24 -19.74 3.08
CA PRO A 13 0.98 -20.96 3.39
C PRO A 13 2.37 -20.95 2.74
N GLY A 14 3.32 -20.32 3.42
CA GLY A 14 4.71 -20.15 2.96
C GLY A 14 5.28 -18.79 3.35
N SER A 15 4.41 -17.83 3.63
CA SER A 15 4.77 -16.49 4.08
C SER A 15 5.19 -16.49 5.55
N THR A 16 6.49 -16.36 5.79
CA THR A 16 7.04 -15.88 7.06
C THR A 16 6.94 -14.36 7.10
N HIS A 17 5.71 -13.83 7.07
CA HIS A 17 5.51 -12.39 7.16
C HIS A 17 6.17 -11.87 8.45
N PRO A 18 7.05 -10.84 8.40
CA PRO A 18 7.86 -10.43 9.55
C PRO A 18 7.02 -9.96 10.75
N MET A 19 5.83 -9.43 10.49
CA MET A 19 4.89 -8.99 11.53
C MET A 19 3.99 -10.08 12.11
N LEU A 20 3.98 -11.29 11.54
CA LEU A 20 3.14 -12.39 12.02
C LEU A 20 3.32 -12.70 13.53
N PRO A 21 4.55 -12.73 14.09
CA PRO A 21 4.73 -12.95 15.52
C PRO A 21 4.02 -11.91 16.41
N LEU A 22 3.99 -10.64 15.99
CA LEU A 22 3.29 -9.58 16.72
C LEU A 22 1.76 -9.80 16.67
N VAL A 23 1.24 -10.17 15.50
CA VAL A 23 -0.18 -10.47 15.32
C VAL A 23 -0.62 -11.66 16.18
N ILE A 24 0.20 -12.72 16.26
CA ILE A 24 -0.06 -13.89 17.11
C ILE A 24 -0.10 -13.48 18.59
N LYS A 25 0.88 -12.69 19.04
CA LYS A 25 0.93 -12.18 20.42
C LYS A 25 -0.32 -11.36 20.76
N VAL A 26 -0.75 -10.48 19.85
CA VAL A 26 -1.98 -9.68 19.99
C VAL A 26 -3.19 -10.60 20.11
N MET A 27 -3.34 -11.55 19.19
CA MET A 27 -4.43 -12.52 19.20
C MET A 27 -4.51 -13.25 20.54
N HIS A 28 -3.40 -13.84 21.01
CA HIS A 28 -3.40 -14.59 22.29
C HIS A 28 -3.81 -13.74 23.48
N CYS A 29 -3.34 -12.49 23.55
CA CYS A 29 -3.71 -11.57 24.62
C CYS A 29 -5.21 -11.23 24.60
N ILE A 30 -5.78 -10.94 23.44
CA ILE A 30 -7.21 -10.62 23.30
C ILE A 30 -8.08 -11.82 23.70
N TYR A 31 -7.75 -13.02 23.21
CA TYR A 31 -8.51 -14.22 23.58
C TYR A 31 -8.46 -14.48 25.09
N ARG A 32 -7.28 -14.33 25.72
CA ARG A 32 -7.12 -14.46 27.17
C ARG A 32 -7.92 -13.41 27.94
N THR A 33 -8.01 -12.18 27.42
CA THR A 33 -8.76 -11.09 28.05
C THR A 33 -10.27 -11.36 28.02
N VAL A 34 -10.79 -11.81 26.89
CA VAL A 34 -12.23 -12.01 26.67
C VAL A 34 -12.73 -13.33 27.28
N ASN A 35 -11.86 -14.34 27.32
CA ASN A 35 -12.16 -15.66 27.88
C ASN A 35 -10.94 -16.24 28.62
N PRO A 36 -10.72 -15.87 29.89
CA PRO A 36 -9.55 -16.30 30.65
C PRO A 36 -9.55 -17.80 30.97
N THR A 37 -10.70 -18.47 30.91
CA THR A 37 -10.83 -19.90 31.22
C THR A 37 -10.57 -20.80 30.02
N ARG A 38 -10.49 -20.23 28.80
CA ARG A 38 -10.18 -20.98 27.58
C ARG A 38 -8.81 -20.55 27.05
N PRO A 39 -7.81 -21.44 27.01
CA PRO A 39 -6.51 -21.08 26.47
C PRO A 39 -6.65 -20.70 24.99
N PRO A 40 -5.88 -19.71 24.51
CA PRO A 40 -5.82 -19.43 23.09
C PRO A 40 -5.32 -20.68 22.34
N PRO A 41 -5.70 -20.86 21.08
CA PRO A 41 -5.25 -21.98 20.26
C PRO A 41 -3.71 -22.05 20.29
N PRO A 42 -3.10 -23.21 20.57
CA PRO A 42 -1.67 -23.33 20.84
C PRO A 42 -0.79 -23.02 19.61
N THR A 43 -1.38 -23.09 18.41
CA THR A 43 -0.77 -22.71 17.14
C THR A 43 -1.84 -22.06 16.27
N VAL A 44 -1.45 -21.06 15.48
CA VAL A 44 -2.28 -20.57 14.36
C VAL A 44 -2.48 -21.76 13.42
N MET A 45 -3.56 -22.52 13.62
CA MET A 45 -3.99 -23.48 12.63
C MET A 45 -4.33 -22.64 11.40
N LYS A 46 -3.44 -22.62 10.40
CA LYS A 46 -3.51 -21.70 9.24
C LYS A 46 -4.86 -21.76 8.53
N TRP A 47 -5.52 -22.91 8.54
CA TRP A 47 -6.85 -23.09 7.95
C TRP A 47 -7.99 -22.50 8.79
N ARG A 48 -7.76 -22.16 10.06
CA ARG A 48 -8.77 -21.69 11.03
C ARG A 48 -8.70 -20.18 11.29
N TYR A 49 -7.59 -19.52 10.95
CA TYR A 49 -7.34 -18.12 11.30
C TYR A 49 -6.79 -17.36 10.09
N SER A 50 -7.46 -16.27 9.72
CA SER A 50 -7.03 -15.39 8.62
C SER A 50 -6.92 -13.95 9.12
N GLN A 51 -5.77 -13.65 9.72
CA GLN A 51 -5.52 -12.34 10.29
C GLN A 51 -5.15 -11.36 9.18
N SER A 52 -5.68 -10.15 9.28
CA SER A 52 -5.42 -9.11 8.29
C SER A 52 -5.31 -7.74 8.92
N LEU A 53 -4.41 -6.92 8.38
CA LEU A 53 -4.25 -5.52 8.73
C LEU A 53 -4.80 -4.69 7.59
N SER A 54 -5.97 -4.08 7.80
CA SER A 54 -6.63 -3.22 6.83
C SER A 54 -6.34 -1.77 7.14
N TYR A 55 -6.04 -0.98 6.12
CA TYR A 55 -5.76 0.44 6.29
C TYR A 55 -6.34 1.26 5.16
N GLN A 56 -6.62 2.53 5.47
CA GLN A 56 -7.21 3.48 4.56
C GLN A 56 -6.17 4.56 4.23
N VAL A 57 -5.99 4.86 2.94
CA VAL A 57 -5.02 5.84 2.45
C VAL A 57 -5.78 7.01 1.83
N HIS A 58 -5.48 8.23 2.29
CA HIS A 58 -6.00 9.48 1.73
C HIS A 58 -5.20 9.92 0.49
N GLU A 59 -5.71 10.94 -0.21
CA GLU A 59 -5.15 11.45 -1.47
C GLU A 59 -3.67 11.88 -1.39
N ASN A 60 -3.23 12.40 -0.24
CA ASN A 60 -1.81 12.73 -0.04
C ASN A 60 -0.92 11.47 -0.09
N GLY A 61 -1.44 10.29 0.24
CA GLY A 61 -0.79 8.99 0.06
C GLY A 61 0.36 8.69 1.02
N TYR A 62 0.73 9.60 1.92
CA TYR A 62 1.91 9.44 2.77
C TYR A 62 1.64 8.80 4.13
N VAL A 63 0.40 8.90 4.62
CA VAL A 63 0.04 8.45 5.96
C VAL A 63 -1.33 7.75 5.90
N PRO A 64 -1.48 6.56 6.51
CA PRO A 64 -2.79 5.94 6.65
C PRO A 64 -3.66 6.74 7.61
N SER A 65 -4.93 6.92 7.26
CA SER A 65 -5.92 7.61 8.11
C SER A 65 -6.41 6.71 9.23
N ILE A 66 -6.69 5.46 8.89
CA ILE A 66 -7.21 4.44 9.78
C ILE A 66 -6.43 3.15 9.55
N VAL A 67 -6.04 2.49 10.64
CA VAL A 67 -5.43 1.16 10.61
C VAL A 67 -6.23 0.24 11.54
N ILE A 68 -6.72 -0.87 11.00
CA ILE A 68 -7.55 -1.86 11.70
C ILE A 68 -6.92 -3.24 11.58
N LEU A 69 -6.60 -3.86 12.71
CA LEU A 69 -6.29 -5.28 12.76
C LEU A 69 -7.59 -6.08 12.90
N ASN A 70 -7.86 -6.93 11.93
CA ASN A 70 -8.99 -7.85 11.94
C ASN A 70 -8.52 -9.24 12.41
N LEU A 71 -9.10 -9.71 13.52
CA LEU A 71 -8.91 -11.07 14.00
C LEU A 71 -10.09 -11.94 13.53
N ARG A 72 -9.82 -12.84 12.58
CA ARG A 72 -10.82 -13.70 11.94
C ARG A 72 -10.63 -15.16 12.34
N GLU A 73 -11.74 -15.86 12.47
CA GLU A 73 -11.82 -17.31 12.68
C GLU A 73 -12.78 -17.94 11.65
N GLY A 74 -12.43 -19.11 11.13
CA GLY A 74 -13.23 -19.86 10.17
C GLY A 74 -12.37 -20.70 9.23
N ARG A 75 -12.98 -21.56 8.41
CA ARG A 75 -12.27 -22.26 7.32
C ARG A 75 -12.16 -21.35 6.10
N ARG A 76 -11.04 -21.41 5.37
CA ARG A 76 -10.80 -20.58 4.17
C ARG A 76 -11.87 -20.80 3.09
N ASP A 77 -12.37 -22.03 2.99
CA ASP A 77 -13.42 -22.43 2.04
C ASP A 77 -14.85 -22.24 2.61
N SER A 78 -14.97 -21.70 3.82
CA SER A 78 -16.22 -21.37 4.50
C SER A 78 -16.31 -19.87 4.77
N THR A 79 -17.44 -19.40 5.32
CA THR A 79 -17.57 -18.00 5.74
C THR A 79 -16.61 -17.68 6.90
N MET A 80 -15.47 -17.05 6.58
CA MET A 80 -14.57 -16.46 7.57
C MET A 80 -15.31 -15.36 8.36
N GLN A 81 -15.33 -15.48 9.68
CA GLN A 81 -16.00 -14.50 10.54
C GLN A 81 -14.95 -13.65 11.26
N THR A 82 -15.15 -12.34 11.24
CA THR A 82 -14.33 -11.42 12.04
C THR A 82 -14.87 -11.41 13.46
N LEU A 83 -14.08 -11.89 14.41
CA LEU A 83 -14.47 -11.94 15.82
C LEU A 83 -14.10 -10.65 16.55
N PHE A 84 -12.90 -10.15 16.28
CA PHE A 84 -12.41 -8.91 16.87
C PHE A 84 -11.88 -7.97 15.79
N THR A 85 -12.14 -6.68 15.97
CA THR A 85 -11.48 -5.63 15.21
C THR A 85 -10.81 -4.68 16.17
N ILE A 86 -9.53 -4.40 15.95
CA ILE A 86 -8.75 -3.49 16.78
C ILE A 86 -8.44 -2.26 15.94
N ASN A 87 -8.90 -1.10 16.37
CA ASN A 87 -8.54 0.18 15.77
C ASN A 87 -7.23 0.66 16.41
N LEU A 88 -6.15 0.72 15.62
CA LEU A 88 -4.81 1.07 16.10
C LEU A 88 -4.66 2.58 16.36
N ASN A 89 -5.49 3.42 15.73
CA ASN A 89 -5.51 4.86 15.99
C ASN A 89 -6.12 5.18 17.34
N THR A 90 -7.21 4.51 17.70
CA THR A 90 -7.92 4.76 18.98
C THR A 90 -7.52 3.80 20.09
N MET A 91 -6.73 2.76 19.78
CA MET A 91 -6.36 1.68 20.69
C MET A 91 -7.58 1.03 21.37
N MET A 92 -8.63 0.79 20.57
CA MET A 92 -9.88 0.16 21.01
C MET A 92 -10.09 -1.17 20.30
N VAL A 93 -10.54 -2.17 21.06
CA VAL A 93 -10.97 -3.47 20.57
C VAL A 93 -12.49 -3.47 20.49
N ASN A 94 -13.04 -3.96 19.38
CA ASN A 94 -14.45 -4.27 19.21
C ASN A 94 -14.60 -5.80 19.11
N ASP A 95 -15.30 -6.38 20.07
CA ASP A 95 -15.79 -7.76 20.04
C ASP A 95 -17.10 -7.81 19.26
N ARG A 96 -17.05 -8.35 18.05
CA ARG A 96 -18.21 -8.44 17.15
C ARG A 96 -19.22 -9.50 17.58
N VAL A 97 -18.82 -10.46 18.40
CA VAL A 97 -19.73 -11.51 18.88
C VAL A 97 -20.59 -10.98 20.01
N ARG A 98 -19.97 -10.27 20.97
CA ARG A 98 -20.66 -9.67 22.12
C ARG A 98 -21.17 -8.26 21.86
N ASN A 99 -20.81 -7.66 20.72
CA ASN A 99 -21.08 -6.27 20.35
C ASN A 99 -20.62 -5.29 21.45
N TRP A 100 -19.40 -5.48 21.96
CA TRP A 100 -18.83 -4.68 23.04
C TRP A 100 -17.43 -4.17 22.68
N HIS A 101 -17.17 -2.92 23.06
CA HIS A 101 -15.90 -2.24 22.90
C HIS A 101 -15.14 -2.11 24.22
N PHE A 102 -13.84 -2.44 24.20
CA PHE A 102 -12.97 -2.29 25.37
C PHE A 102 -11.58 -1.79 24.96
N PRO A 103 -10.85 -1.10 25.86
CA PRO A 103 -9.52 -0.61 25.55
C PRO A 103 -8.53 -1.77 25.34
N VAL A 104 -7.54 -1.54 24.49
CA VAL A 104 -6.44 -2.48 24.28
C VAL A 104 -5.71 -2.77 25.60
N PRO A 105 -5.45 -4.05 25.94
CA PRO A 105 -4.60 -4.42 27.07
C PRO A 105 -3.17 -3.87 26.95
N ASN A 106 -2.64 -3.33 28.06
CA ASN A 106 -1.31 -2.70 28.09
C ASN A 106 -0.17 -3.60 27.57
N GLU A 107 -0.29 -4.91 27.78
CA GLU A 107 0.71 -5.92 27.40
C GLU A 107 1.03 -5.98 25.89
N ILE A 108 0.06 -5.56 25.05
CA ILE A 108 0.17 -5.62 23.59
C ILE A 108 0.27 -4.23 22.94
N GLY A 109 0.27 -3.16 23.74
CA GLY A 109 0.34 -1.79 23.22
C GLY A 109 1.59 -1.54 22.37
N SER A 110 2.75 -2.06 22.77
CA SER A 110 3.98 -1.96 21.97
C SER A 110 3.91 -2.76 20.67
N SER A 111 3.29 -3.94 20.70
CA SER A 111 3.10 -4.78 19.51
C SER A 111 2.17 -4.13 18.50
N LEU A 112 1.08 -3.50 18.94
CA LEU A 112 0.18 -2.74 18.06
C LEU A 112 0.86 -1.50 17.46
N ARG A 113 1.68 -0.77 18.23
CA ARG A 113 2.48 0.34 17.68
C ARG A 113 3.44 -0.12 16.59
N GLY A 114 4.10 -1.27 16.77
CA GLY A 114 4.95 -1.85 15.73
C GLY A 114 4.18 -2.21 14.44
N LEU A 115 2.93 -2.68 14.57
CA LEU A 115 2.06 -2.91 13.40
C LEU A 115 1.65 -1.61 12.71
N ASP A 116 1.33 -0.56 13.47
CA ASP A 116 0.99 0.77 12.91
C ASP A 116 2.18 1.38 12.17
N GLU A 117 3.37 1.38 12.80
CA GLU A 117 4.62 1.85 12.18
C GLU A 117 4.96 1.09 10.90
N TYR A 118 4.73 -0.22 10.89
CA TYR A 118 4.93 -1.04 9.71
C TYR A 118 4.02 -0.62 8.54
N VAL A 119 2.73 -0.36 8.79
CA VAL A 119 1.81 0.14 7.75
C VAL A 119 2.23 1.53 7.27
N ARG A 120 2.56 2.44 8.19
CA ARG A 120 3.05 3.78 7.83
C ARG A 120 4.27 3.71 6.93
N LYS A 121 5.19 2.78 7.21
CA LYS A 121 6.36 2.54 6.38
C LYS A 121 5.96 2.08 4.97
N ILE A 122 5.08 1.10 4.84
CA ILE A 122 4.61 0.60 3.53
C ILE A 122 3.96 1.71 2.71
N VAL A 123 3.05 2.47 3.34
CA VAL A 123 2.32 3.56 2.68
C VAL A 123 3.29 4.61 2.15
N ARG A 124 4.25 5.02 2.98
CA ARG A 124 5.30 5.97 2.59
C ARG A 124 6.16 5.44 1.45
N GLU A 125 6.68 4.23 1.56
CA GLU A 125 7.57 3.63 0.54
C GLU A 125 6.85 3.47 -0.81
N THR A 126 5.57 3.09 -0.77
CA THR A 126 4.74 2.98 -1.97
C THR A 126 4.56 4.34 -2.62
N LYS A 127 4.27 5.38 -1.82
CA LYS A 127 4.09 6.73 -2.34
C LYS A 127 5.37 7.32 -2.91
N GLU A 128 6.50 7.11 -2.25
CA GLU A 128 7.82 7.54 -2.74
C GLU A 128 8.17 6.86 -4.07
N ALA A 129 7.87 5.56 -4.21
CA ALA A 129 8.07 4.83 -5.46
C ALA A 129 7.19 5.37 -6.60
N GLU A 130 5.92 5.67 -6.34
CA GLU A 130 5.01 6.30 -7.32
C GLU A 130 5.53 7.66 -7.80
N VAL A 131 6.00 8.50 -6.88
CA VAL A 131 6.52 9.84 -7.19
C VAL A 131 7.80 9.75 -8.03
N GLU A 132 8.70 8.85 -7.67
CA GLU A 132 9.94 8.63 -8.44
C GLU A 132 9.64 8.09 -9.85
N GLU A 133 8.69 7.16 -9.98
CA GLU A 133 8.26 6.66 -11.30
C GLU A 133 7.62 7.76 -12.15
N ALA A 134 6.76 8.60 -11.55
CA ALA A 134 6.16 9.74 -12.23
C ALA A 134 7.24 10.72 -12.73
N ARG A 135 8.25 11.01 -11.89
CA ARG A 135 9.38 11.88 -12.24
C ARG A 135 10.21 11.31 -13.38
N ARG A 136 10.46 10.00 -13.40
CA ARG A 136 11.16 9.33 -14.51
C ARG A 136 10.38 9.45 -15.81
N ARG A 137 9.08 9.17 -15.78
CA ARG A 137 8.19 9.29 -16.96
C ARG A 137 8.12 10.72 -17.49
N GLU A 138 8.14 11.72 -16.61
CA GLU A 138 8.16 13.13 -17.02
C GLU A 138 9.47 13.51 -17.71
N LYS A 139 10.61 13.10 -17.15
CA LYS A 139 11.92 13.32 -17.74
C LYS A 139 12.05 12.67 -19.12
N GLU A 140 11.58 11.43 -19.28
CA GLU A 140 11.56 10.73 -20.58
C GLU A 140 10.69 11.47 -21.61
N ARG A 141 9.55 12.01 -21.20
CA ARG A 141 8.67 12.80 -22.07
C ARG A 141 9.34 14.11 -22.50
N GLU A 142 10.04 14.79 -21.60
CA GLU A 142 10.75 16.03 -21.90
C GLU A 142 11.94 15.80 -22.85
N GLU A 143 12.72 14.75 -22.61
CA GLU A 143 13.82 14.34 -23.51
C GLU A 143 13.29 13.98 -24.90
N HIS A 144 12.18 13.24 -24.98
CA HIS A 144 11.54 12.91 -26.25
C HIS A 144 11.05 14.16 -26.99
N ARG A 145 10.37 15.09 -26.30
CA ARG A 145 9.93 16.37 -26.87
C ARG A 145 11.10 17.18 -27.42
N THR A 146 12.20 17.24 -26.67
CA THR A 146 13.42 17.95 -27.07
C THR A 146 14.04 17.33 -28.32
N ARG A 147 14.12 15.99 -28.39
CA ARG A 147 14.59 15.26 -29.59
C ARG A 147 13.73 15.53 -30.82
N VAL A 148 12.40 15.49 -30.68
CA VAL A 148 11.46 15.76 -31.78
C VAL A 148 11.53 17.22 -32.24
N GLN A 149 11.68 18.18 -31.34
CA GLN A 149 11.87 19.59 -31.73
C GLN A 149 13.22 19.82 -32.42
N ALA A 150 14.28 19.18 -31.94
CA ALA A 150 15.61 19.26 -32.56
C ALA A 150 15.63 18.65 -33.98
N SER A 151 14.89 17.54 -34.21
CA SER A 151 14.76 16.94 -35.54
C SER A 151 13.94 17.81 -36.48
N LYS A 152 12.82 18.41 -36.02
CA LYS A 152 12.02 19.37 -36.80
C LYS A 152 12.85 20.60 -37.23
N ARG A 153 13.64 21.18 -36.32
CA ARG A 153 14.52 22.33 -36.63
C ARG A 153 15.60 21.98 -37.66
N ARG A 154 16.17 20.77 -37.60
CA ARG A 154 17.13 20.30 -38.62
C ARG A 154 16.47 20.06 -39.98
N GLY A 155 15.28 19.47 -40.01
CA GLY A 155 14.52 19.27 -41.24
C GLY A 155 14.16 20.60 -41.95
N CYS A 156 13.71 21.61 -41.20
CA CYS A 156 13.40 22.92 -41.77
C CYS A 156 14.64 23.65 -42.30
N ARG A 157 15.80 23.56 -41.62
CA ARG A 157 17.06 24.12 -42.15
C ARG A 157 17.54 23.42 -43.42
N GLY A 158 17.41 22.09 -43.50
CA GLY A 158 17.73 21.34 -44.70
C GLY A 158 16.85 21.75 -45.89
N PHE A 159 15.55 21.95 -45.66
CA PHE A 159 14.61 22.37 -46.69
C PHE A 159 14.82 23.82 -47.16
N LEU A 160 15.15 24.73 -46.23
CA LEU A 160 15.49 26.12 -46.57
C LEU A 160 16.82 26.23 -47.34
N ASN A 161 17.83 25.45 -46.97
CA ASN A 161 19.08 25.40 -47.74
C ASN A 161 18.86 24.81 -49.14
N PHE A 162 18.05 23.76 -49.27
CA PHE A 162 17.70 23.18 -50.57
C PHE A 162 16.96 24.18 -51.48
N LEU A 163 16.03 24.96 -50.92
CA LEU A 163 15.36 26.04 -51.66
C LEU A 163 16.34 27.14 -52.05
N LEU A 164 17.20 27.60 -51.14
CA LEU A 164 18.19 28.65 -51.43
C LEU A 164 19.23 28.24 -52.48
N ASP A 165 19.66 26.98 -52.49
CA ASP A 165 20.55 26.44 -53.54
C ASP A 165 19.83 26.31 -54.89
N SER A 166 18.54 25.96 -54.88
CA SER A 166 17.72 25.90 -56.11
C SER A 166 17.49 27.28 -56.72
N TYR A 167 17.33 28.33 -55.90
CA TYR A 167 17.21 29.72 -56.38
C TYR A 167 18.53 30.30 -56.89
N ARG A 168 19.68 29.88 -56.34
CA ARG A 168 21.00 30.29 -56.86
C ARG A 168 21.30 29.71 -58.24
N LEU A 169 20.79 28.52 -58.55
CA LEU A 169 20.93 27.93 -59.88
C LEU A 169 20.12 28.68 -60.96
N PHE A 170 19.06 29.40 -60.59
CA PHE A 170 18.20 30.11 -61.53
C PHE A 170 18.69 31.52 -61.91
N ILE A 171 19.68 32.08 -61.19
CA ILE A 171 20.20 33.44 -61.44
C ILE A 171 21.39 33.45 -62.43
N PHE A 172 21.93 32.28 -62.82
CA PHE A 172 23.07 32.18 -63.75
C PHE A 172 22.70 31.88 -65.22
N VAL A 173 21.42 31.99 -65.58
CA VAL A 173 20.95 31.82 -66.95
C VAL A 173 20.20 33.07 -67.39
N PHE A 174 20.90 34.19 -67.54
CA PHE A 174 20.49 35.33 -68.36
C PHE A 174 21.71 36.16 -68.73
#